data_AF-A0A543CP35-F1
#
_entry.id   AF-A0A543CP35-F1
#
_cell.length_a   1.000
_cell.length_b   1.000
_cell.length_c   1.000
_cell.angle_alpha   90.00
_cell.angle_beta   90.00
_cell.angle_gamma   90.00
#
_symmetry.space_group_name_H-M   'P 1'
#
loop_
_entity.id
_entity.type
_entity.pdbx_description
1 polymer ?
#
loop_
_entity_poly.entity_id
_entity_poly.type
_entity_poly.pdbx_seq_one_letter_code
_entity_poly.pdbx_strand_id
1 'polypeptide(L)'
;MAPKLARSATAAAPASGKLSLTGQYQDTNYNCVPTSAAMSLSTFGVSVSQDTLATAMGTTAANGTYGNQALPVVNGYVDPLGYSYGFSDASTASSMMSQVSYDVGVLKRAPILGVWMEKLPWNAGMSGSKVGHAIIAYGYDSAAGTITVWDPWKATGGAHTIAATSLAADMQASGMYTVTGHTDADLASLGDQTGDGTADLVAADRASGQLWLYPGPTFAAADRRLIGTGGWNGMADLTGIGDLTGDGKPDLVATKTADGTLWLYPGDTNTLGTRIEIGTSGWNGMAELTGIGDLTGDGKPDLIAAQKSDGTLWLYPGGTKALGTRIKIGTSGWNGMNKLTGVGDITGDGRPDLIAVGKSDGTMWVYPGADKAVGARTQLGPSWNGIRSLTYTGDVTGDGVSDLIGVQSNTGVMYVYAGRPTGFAARVELTPGWNG
;
A
#
# COMPACT_ATOMS: atom_id res chain seq x y z
N MET A 1 25.35 -1.96 12.52
CA MET A 1 24.69 -1.71 11.22
C MET A 1 23.73 -2.86 10.97
N ALA A 2 22.43 -2.63 11.10
CA ALA A 2 21.41 -3.67 10.92
C ALA A 2 21.04 -3.78 9.43
N PRO A 3 20.78 -4.98 8.90
CA PRO A 3 20.45 -5.19 7.50
C PRO A 3 19.04 -4.67 7.19
N LYS A 4 18.88 -4.11 5.98
CA LYS A 4 17.60 -3.78 5.36
C LYS A 4 16.71 -5.02 5.35
N LEU A 5 15.45 -4.85 5.75
CA LEU A 5 14.42 -5.87 5.71
C LEU A 5 14.35 -6.48 4.30
N ALA A 6 14.75 -7.75 4.21
CA ALA A 6 14.58 -8.54 3.01
C ALA A 6 13.09 -8.74 2.75
N ARG A 7 12.65 -8.53 1.50
CA ARG A 7 11.30 -8.82 1.04
C ARG A 7 10.90 -10.23 1.46
N SER A 8 9.94 -10.34 2.38
CA SER A 8 9.27 -11.60 2.70
C SER A 8 8.53 -12.10 1.47
N ALA A 9 8.56 -13.41 1.23
CA ALA A 9 8.07 -14.07 0.03
C ALA A 9 6.64 -13.63 -0.33
N THR A 10 6.52 -12.99 -1.50
CA THR A 10 5.26 -12.58 -2.12
C THR A 10 4.33 -13.79 -2.29
N ALA A 11 3.04 -13.68 -1.93
CA ALA A 11 2.07 -14.64 -2.45
C ALA A 11 2.11 -14.57 -3.97
N ALA A 12 2.00 -15.73 -4.60
CA ALA A 12 2.10 -15.86 -6.04
C ALA A 12 1.06 -14.95 -6.71
N ALA A 13 1.52 -14.17 -7.68
CA ALA A 13 0.64 -13.50 -8.62
C ALA A 13 -0.36 -14.51 -9.22
N PRO A 14 -1.49 -14.05 -9.80
CA PRO A 14 -2.40 -14.93 -10.54
C PRO A 14 -1.65 -15.86 -11.49
N ALA A 15 -2.19 -17.05 -11.79
CA ALA A 15 -1.47 -18.00 -12.65
C ALA A 15 -1.18 -17.43 -14.05
N SER A 16 -1.97 -16.49 -14.54
CA SER A 16 -1.71 -15.72 -15.75
C SER A 16 -2.33 -14.33 -15.61
N GLY A 17 -1.84 -13.39 -16.43
CA GLY A 17 -2.36 -12.03 -16.44
C GLY A 17 -1.90 -11.29 -17.69
N LYS A 18 -2.71 -10.34 -18.16
CA LYS A 18 -2.37 -9.50 -19.31
C LYS A 18 -3.03 -8.12 -19.15
N LEU A 19 -2.23 -7.07 -19.33
CA LEU A 19 -2.69 -5.68 -19.29
C LEU A 19 -3.26 -5.27 -20.65
N SER A 20 -4.22 -4.36 -20.62
CA SER A 20 -4.63 -3.63 -21.82
C SER A 20 -3.57 -2.58 -22.12
N LEU A 21 -2.69 -2.87 -23.08
CA LEU A 21 -1.61 -1.99 -23.50
C LEU A 21 -1.75 -1.66 -24.99
N THR A 22 -1.73 -0.37 -25.33
CA THR A 22 -1.66 0.05 -26.74
C THR A 22 -0.21 0.02 -27.19
N GLY A 23 0.12 -0.92 -28.08
CA GLY A 23 1.48 -1.04 -28.62
C GLY A 23 1.89 0.19 -29.44
N GLN A 24 3.12 0.65 -29.23
CA GLN A 24 3.69 1.79 -29.95
C GLN A 24 5.02 1.39 -30.57
N TYR A 25 5.22 1.77 -31.84
CA TYR A 25 6.50 1.63 -32.52
C TYR A 25 7.37 2.86 -32.27
N GLN A 26 8.69 2.65 -32.22
CA GLN A 26 9.64 3.74 -32.08
C GLN A 26 9.65 4.63 -33.34
N ASP A 27 9.66 5.94 -33.14
CA ASP A 27 9.65 6.91 -34.24
C ASP A 27 10.99 6.94 -34.97
N THR A 28 12.08 6.72 -34.23
CA THR A 28 13.46 6.71 -34.72
C THR A 28 14.16 5.40 -34.36
N ASN A 29 15.33 5.12 -34.94
CA ASN A 29 16.11 3.92 -34.62
C ASN A 29 16.69 3.90 -33.19
N TYR A 30 16.60 5.00 -32.44
CA TYR A 30 17.19 5.17 -31.11
C TYR A 30 16.16 5.36 -29.99
N ASN A 31 14.86 5.34 -30.31
CA ASN A 31 13.77 5.63 -29.36
C ASN A 31 13.19 4.38 -28.65
N CYS A 32 13.84 3.21 -28.67
CA CYS A 32 13.29 2.00 -28.06
C CYS A 32 13.01 2.17 -26.55
N VAL A 33 13.89 2.85 -25.81
CA VAL A 33 13.72 3.15 -24.38
C VAL A 33 12.61 4.19 -24.15
N PRO A 34 12.62 5.39 -24.78
CA PRO A 34 11.51 6.34 -24.66
C PRO A 34 10.14 5.77 -25.02
N THR A 35 10.06 4.94 -26.07
CA THR A 35 8.80 4.32 -26.50
C THR A 35 8.31 3.30 -25.47
N SER A 36 9.20 2.42 -24.98
CA SER A 36 8.85 1.45 -23.93
C SER A 36 8.48 2.14 -22.62
N ALA A 37 9.14 3.24 -22.28
CA ALA A 37 8.81 4.05 -21.12
C ALA A 37 7.45 4.75 -21.26
N ALA A 38 7.11 5.30 -22.43
CA ALA A 38 5.78 5.88 -22.67
C ALA A 38 4.67 4.83 -22.51
N MET A 39 4.85 3.64 -23.10
CA MET A 39 3.93 2.51 -22.91
C MET A 39 3.82 2.09 -21.44
N SER A 40 4.94 2.01 -20.73
CA SER A 40 4.96 1.65 -19.32
C SER A 40 4.25 2.69 -18.45
N LEU A 41 4.55 3.98 -18.63
CA LEU A 41 3.91 5.10 -17.94
C LEU A 41 2.40 5.17 -18.20
N SER A 42 1.94 4.75 -19.38
CA SER A 42 0.50 4.66 -19.67
C SER A 42 -0.24 3.71 -18.73
N THR A 43 0.44 2.69 -18.18
CA THR A 43 -0.14 1.79 -17.17
C THR A 43 -0.35 2.44 -15.81
N PHE A 44 0.18 3.65 -15.60
CA PHE A 44 -0.05 4.51 -14.43
C PHE A 44 -1.04 5.64 -14.74
N GLY A 45 -1.66 5.67 -15.93
CA GLY A 45 -2.49 6.78 -16.39
C GLY A 45 -1.70 8.00 -16.86
N VAL A 46 -0.36 7.90 -16.98
CA VAL A 46 0.50 8.99 -17.44
C VAL A 46 0.63 8.94 -18.97
N SER A 47 0.17 10.00 -19.63
CA SER A 47 0.30 10.16 -21.08
C SER A 47 1.45 11.12 -21.41
N VAL A 48 2.54 10.60 -21.97
CA VAL A 48 3.71 11.37 -22.38
C VAL A 48 4.27 10.83 -23.70
N SER A 49 4.72 11.70 -24.60
CA SER A 49 5.22 11.29 -25.92
C SER A 49 6.64 10.70 -25.83
N GLN A 50 6.99 9.83 -26.78
CA GLN A 50 8.36 9.32 -26.89
C GLN A 50 9.39 10.43 -27.15
N ASP A 51 9.03 11.52 -27.83
CA ASP A 51 9.94 12.65 -28.08
C ASP A 51 10.22 13.47 -26.82
N THR A 52 9.19 13.68 -26.00
CA THR A 52 9.32 14.33 -24.68
C THR A 52 10.24 13.52 -23.79
N LEU A 53 10.02 12.20 -23.72
CA LEU A 53 10.89 11.30 -22.95
C LEU A 53 12.29 11.22 -23.55
N ALA A 54 12.43 11.14 -24.87
CA ALA A 54 13.72 11.08 -25.54
C ALA A 54 14.59 12.30 -25.18
N THR A 55 13.97 13.48 -25.18
CA THR A 55 14.63 14.74 -24.76
C THR A 55 15.04 14.69 -23.30
N ALA A 56 14.12 14.33 -22.39
CA ALA A 56 14.38 14.27 -20.95
C ALA A 56 15.47 13.23 -20.58
N MET A 57 15.53 12.12 -21.32
CA MET A 57 16.49 11.04 -21.11
C MET A 57 17.84 11.28 -21.82
N GLY A 58 17.99 12.35 -22.60
CA GLY A 58 19.22 12.65 -23.33
C GLY A 58 19.49 11.67 -24.49
N THR A 59 18.43 11.23 -25.17
CA THR A 59 18.51 10.24 -26.25
C THR A 59 19.21 10.83 -27.48
N THR A 60 20.18 10.11 -28.03
CA THR A 60 20.93 10.56 -29.21
C THR A 60 21.05 9.47 -30.27
N ALA A 61 21.26 9.86 -31.53
CA ALA A 61 21.51 8.90 -32.61
C ALA A 61 22.79 8.07 -32.41
N ALA A 62 23.77 8.59 -31.67
CA ALA A 62 25.04 7.90 -31.41
C ALA A 62 24.91 6.82 -30.33
N ASN A 63 24.16 7.09 -29.26
CA ASN A 63 24.18 6.29 -28.04
C ASN A 63 22.83 5.69 -27.65
N GLY A 64 21.74 6.07 -28.33
CA GLY A 64 20.40 5.77 -27.83
C GLY A 64 20.15 6.40 -26.47
N THR A 65 19.54 5.63 -25.57
CA THR A 65 19.30 6.00 -24.17
C THR A 65 19.93 4.95 -23.25
N TYR A 66 20.73 5.38 -22.28
CA TYR A 66 21.24 4.48 -21.24
C TYR A 66 20.24 4.36 -20.10
N GLY A 67 20.18 3.18 -19.46
CA GLY A 67 19.18 2.94 -18.42
C GLY A 67 19.32 3.85 -17.21
N ASN A 68 20.54 4.19 -16.80
CA ASN A 68 20.80 5.14 -15.72
C ASN A 68 20.32 6.57 -16.03
N GLN A 69 20.10 6.92 -17.31
CA GLN A 69 19.48 8.18 -17.71
C GLN A 69 17.96 8.07 -17.76
N ALA A 70 17.43 6.91 -18.17
CA ALA A 70 15.99 6.66 -18.22
C ALA A 70 15.35 6.54 -16.84
N LEU A 71 16.00 5.81 -15.90
CA LEU A 71 15.45 5.53 -14.57
C LEU A 71 15.01 6.78 -13.80
N PRO A 72 15.83 7.83 -13.62
CA PRO A 72 15.40 9.03 -12.90
C PRO A 72 14.26 9.78 -13.60
N VAL A 73 14.19 9.73 -14.94
CA VAL A 73 13.09 10.35 -15.70
C VAL A 73 11.79 9.60 -15.46
N VAL A 74 11.79 8.27 -15.55
CA VAL A 74 10.59 7.46 -15.28
C VAL A 74 10.14 7.60 -13.83
N ASN A 75 11.07 7.56 -12.86
CA ASN A 75 10.77 7.78 -11.45
C ASN A 75 10.18 9.16 -11.17
N GLY A 76 10.64 10.20 -11.88
CA GLY A 76 10.03 11.53 -11.79
C GLY A 76 8.53 11.57 -12.10
N TYR A 77 8.02 10.64 -12.91
CA TYR A 77 6.58 10.51 -13.18
C TYR A 77 5.85 9.61 -12.18
N VAL A 78 6.50 8.58 -11.63
CA VAL A 78 5.81 7.57 -10.79
C VAL A 78 6.00 7.75 -9.28
N ASP A 79 7.06 8.44 -8.84
CA ASP A 79 7.30 8.74 -7.42
C ASP A 79 6.15 9.54 -6.79
N PRO A 80 5.57 10.56 -7.44
CA PRO A 80 4.39 11.26 -6.91
C PRO A 80 3.19 10.33 -6.74
N LEU A 81 3.04 9.38 -7.67
CA LEU A 81 2.02 8.32 -7.65
C LEU A 81 2.36 7.21 -6.65
N GLY A 82 3.47 7.33 -5.93
CA GLY A 82 3.92 6.44 -4.87
C GLY A 82 4.52 5.13 -5.33
N TYR A 83 4.91 5.02 -6.60
CA TYR A 83 5.67 3.88 -7.10
C TYR A 83 7.11 4.30 -7.36
N SER A 84 8.01 3.32 -7.46
CA SER A 84 9.37 3.55 -7.93
C SER A 84 9.83 2.41 -8.82
N TYR A 85 10.62 2.73 -9.83
CA TYR A 85 11.40 1.77 -10.58
C TYR A 85 12.77 1.56 -9.95
N GLY A 86 13.23 0.33 -10.00
CA GLY A 86 14.61 -0.07 -9.73
C GLY A 86 15.10 -1.09 -10.74
N PHE A 87 16.41 -1.30 -10.79
CA PHE A 87 17.00 -2.32 -11.64
C PHE A 87 17.00 -3.70 -10.98
N SER A 88 16.79 -4.73 -11.79
CA SER A 88 16.99 -6.12 -11.41
C SER A 88 17.65 -6.92 -12.53
N ASP A 89 18.43 -7.93 -12.13
CA ASP A 89 19.13 -8.80 -13.06
C ASP A 89 18.23 -9.87 -13.69
N ALA A 90 17.06 -10.17 -13.11
CA ALA A 90 16.05 -11.13 -13.61
C ALA A 90 16.61 -12.34 -14.40
N SER A 91 17.75 -12.87 -13.96
CA SER A 91 18.69 -13.61 -14.83
C SER A 91 18.35 -15.09 -14.98
N THR A 92 17.22 -15.50 -14.42
CA THR A 92 16.70 -16.86 -14.47
C THR A 92 15.23 -16.80 -14.84
N ALA A 93 14.71 -17.86 -15.47
CA ALA A 93 13.28 -17.95 -15.75
C ALA A 93 12.42 -17.74 -14.49
N SER A 94 12.86 -18.27 -13.35
CA SER A 94 12.15 -18.14 -12.07
C SER A 94 12.12 -16.70 -11.56
N SER A 95 13.26 -15.99 -11.58
CA SER A 95 13.29 -14.58 -11.15
C SER A 95 12.56 -13.66 -12.13
N MET A 96 12.69 -13.90 -13.43
CA MET A 96 11.95 -13.21 -14.48
C MET A 96 10.44 -13.39 -14.32
N MET A 97 9.96 -14.63 -14.20
CA MET A 97 8.54 -14.91 -14.00
C MET A 97 8.02 -14.31 -12.70
N SER A 98 8.78 -14.41 -11.60
CA SER A 98 8.38 -13.84 -10.31
C SER A 98 8.16 -12.33 -10.41
N GLN A 99 9.10 -11.61 -11.03
CA GLN A 99 9.03 -10.15 -11.16
C GLN A 99 7.96 -9.70 -12.15
N VAL A 100 7.91 -10.30 -13.35
CA VAL A 100 6.90 -9.93 -14.35
C VAL A 100 5.50 -10.26 -13.86
N SER A 101 5.30 -11.43 -13.24
CA SER A 101 3.98 -11.81 -12.71
C SER A 101 3.54 -10.89 -11.57
N TYR A 102 4.45 -10.42 -10.72
CA TYR A 102 4.13 -9.44 -9.69
C TYR A 102 3.79 -8.08 -10.31
N ASP A 103 4.64 -7.53 -11.17
CA ASP A 103 4.42 -6.19 -11.75
C ASP A 103 3.13 -6.17 -12.58
N VAL A 104 2.94 -7.15 -13.47
CA VAL A 104 1.79 -7.24 -14.38
C VAL A 104 0.53 -7.75 -13.66
N GLY A 105 0.67 -8.80 -12.86
CA GLY A 105 -0.46 -9.52 -12.25
C GLY A 105 -0.96 -8.91 -10.95
N VAL A 106 -0.05 -8.34 -10.14
CA VAL A 106 -0.38 -7.72 -8.84
C VAL A 106 -0.42 -6.20 -8.98
N LEU A 107 0.66 -5.54 -9.37
CA LEU A 107 0.70 -4.07 -9.45
C LEU A 107 -0.10 -3.50 -10.63
N LYS A 108 -0.44 -4.34 -11.60
CA LYS A 108 -1.07 -3.96 -12.88
C LYS A 108 -0.23 -2.95 -13.67
N ARG A 109 1.10 -3.05 -13.58
CA ARG A 109 2.07 -2.18 -14.26
C ARG A 109 2.94 -2.99 -15.21
N ALA A 110 3.31 -2.38 -16.33
CA ALA A 110 4.10 -3.04 -17.35
C ALA A 110 5.59 -2.70 -17.20
N PRO A 111 6.45 -3.64 -16.76
CA PRO A 111 7.88 -3.38 -16.58
C PRO A 111 8.61 -3.29 -17.91
N ILE A 112 9.64 -2.44 -17.95
CA ILE A 112 10.55 -2.28 -19.10
C ILE A 112 11.67 -3.31 -18.99
N LEU A 113 12.03 -3.94 -20.11
CA LEU A 113 13.07 -4.95 -20.20
C LEU A 113 14.16 -4.51 -21.19
N GLY A 114 15.37 -4.38 -20.69
CA GLY A 114 16.59 -4.20 -21.46
C GLY A 114 17.15 -5.54 -21.93
N VAL A 115 17.16 -5.75 -23.23
CA VAL A 115 17.56 -6.99 -23.91
C VAL A 115 18.65 -6.73 -24.94
N TRP A 116 19.34 -7.77 -25.38
CA TRP A 116 20.21 -7.72 -26.55
C TRP A 116 19.38 -7.98 -27.81
N MET A 117 19.25 -6.97 -28.67
CA MET A 117 18.37 -6.99 -29.85
C MET A 117 18.62 -8.21 -30.74
N GLU A 118 19.89 -8.54 -30.95
CA GLU A 118 20.32 -9.63 -31.82
C GLU A 118 19.98 -11.02 -31.29
N LYS A 119 19.67 -11.13 -29.99
CA LYS A 119 19.32 -12.41 -29.36
C LYS A 119 17.83 -12.72 -29.41
N LEU A 120 16.99 -11.71 -29.65
CA LEU A 120 15.55 -11.90 -29.69
C LEU A 120 15.15 -12.86 -30.84
N PRO A 121 14.26 -13.84 -30.60
CA PRO A 121 13.90 -14.86 -31.59
C PRO A 121 13.40 -14.30 -32.93
N TRP A 122 12.69 -13.17 -32.90
CA TRP A 122 12.13 -12.51 -34.09
C TRP A 122 13.14 -11.60 -34.83
N ASN A 123 14.35 -11.43 -34.28
CA ASN A 123 15.46 -10.71 -34.91
C ASN A 123 16.53 -11.67 -35.45
N ALA A 124 16.16 -12.94 -35.67
CA ALA A 124 17.06 -13.95 -36.19
C ALA A 124 17.77 -13.47 -37.48
N GLY A 125 19.10 -13.53 -37.48
CA GLY A 125 19.93 -13.11 -38.61
C GLY A 125 20.46 -11.68 -38.53
N MET A 126 20.12 -10.90 -37.51
CA MET A 126 20.85 -9.65 -37.21
C MET A 126 22.29 -9.97 -36.80
N SER A 127 23.27 -9.53 -37.60
CA SER A 127 24.69 -9.65 -37.30
C SER A 127 25.25 -8.31 -36.82
N GLY A 128 25.80 -8.27 -35.61
CA GLY A 128 26.38 -7.06 -35.03
C GLY A 128 26.57 -7.18 -33.52
N SER A 129 27.50 -6.41 -32.96
CA SER A 129 27.87 -6.48 -31.54
C SER A 129 26.78 -5.88 -30.64
N LYS A 130 26.29 -6.64 -29.67
CA LYS A 130 25.66 -6.18 -28.41
C LYS A 130 24.82 -4.91 -28.57
N VAL A 131 23.74 -4.97 -29.35
CA VAL A 131 22.85 -3.83 -29.54
C VAL A 131 21.83 -3.84 -28.42
N GLY A 132 21.95 -2.86 -27.51
CA GLY A 132 20.98 -2.71 -26.43
C GLY A 132 19.62 -2.28 -26.96
N HIS A 133 18.58 -2.90 -26.43
CA HIS A 133 17.20 -2.65 -26.86
C HIS A 133 16.24 -2.72 -25.68
N ALA A 134 15.17 -1.93 -25.72
CA ALA A 134 14.13 -1.94 -24.71
C ALA A 134 12.82 -2.44 -25.31
N ILE A 135 12.23 -3.42 -24.61
CA ILE A 135 10.89 -3.94 -24.86
C ILE A 135 10.06 -3.83 -23.57
N ILE A 136 8.76 -4.08 -23.64
CA ILE A 136 7.88 -4.01 -22.48
C ILE A 136 7.17 -5.35 -22.26
N ALA A 137 7.16 -5.84 -21.02
CA ALA A 137 6.34 -6.99 -20.65
C ALA A 137 4.98 -6.52 -20.15
N TYR A 138 3.91 -7.11 -20.69
CA TYR A 138 2.54 -6.71 -20.36
C TYR A 138 1.60 -7.90 -20.21
N GLY A 139 2.11 -9.13 -20.27
CA GLY A 139 1.37 -10.33 -19.94
C GLY A 139 2.29 -11.48 -19.55
N TYR A 140 1.73 -12.50 -18.91
CA TYR A 140 2.44 -13.72 -18.54
C TYR A 140 1.49 -14.90 -18.36
N ASP A 141 2.03 -16.10 -18.47
CA ASP A 141 1.39 -17.36 -18.10
C ASP A 141 2.42 -18.21 -17.35
N SER A 142 2.19 -18.40 -16.05
CA SER A 142 3.09 -19.14 -15.16
C SER A 142 3.08 -20.65 -15.40
N ALA A 143 1.96 -21.21 -15.88
CA ALA A 143 1.87 -22.63 -16.20
C ALA A 143 2.60 -22.94 -17.51
N ALA A 144 2.47 -22.06 -18.50
CA ALA A 144 3.22 -22.15 -19.76
C ALA A 144 4.67 -21.67 -19.64
N GLY A 145 5.02 -20.93 -18.58
CA GLY A 145 6.34 -20.33 -18.41
C GLY A 145 6.65 -19.27 -19.48
N THR A 146 5.62 -18.53 -19.91
CA THR A 146 5.73 -17.55 -21.02
C THR A 146 5.39 -16.13 -20.59
N ILE A 147 5.96 -15.16 -21.30
CA ILE A 147 5.74 -13.73 -21.12
C ILE A 147 5.27 -13.14 -22.44
N THR A 148 4.24 -12.31 -22.39
CA THR A 148 3.79 -11.51 -23.52
C THR A 148 4.49 -10.16 -23.46
N VAL A 149 5.20 -9.82 -24.53
CA VAL A 149 5.98 -8.59 -24.67
C VAL A 149 5.55 -7.79 -25.89
N TRP A 150 5.80 -6.49 -25.86
CA TRP A 150 5.74 -5.64 -27.03
C TRP A 150 7.13 -5.09 -27.32
N ASP A 151 7.58 -5.29 -28.56
CA ASP A 151 8.83 -4.76 -29.08
C ASP A 151 8.55 -3.52 -29.96
N PRO A 152 9.05 -2.32 -29.60
CA PRO A 152 8.82 -1.11 -30.38
C PRO A 152 9.56 -1.07 -31.73
N TRP A 153 10.42 -2.04 -32.04
CA TRP A 153 11.18 -2.08 -33.30
C TRP A 153 10.29 -2.35 -34.51
N LYS A 154 10.29 -1.43 -35.49
CA LYS A 154 9.35 -1.45 -36.63
C LYS A 154 9.50 -2.66 -37.56
N ALA A 155 10.71 -3.18 -37.76
CA ALA A 155 10.93 -4.17 -38.82
C ALA A 155 10.37 -5.55 -38.47
N THR A 156 10.48 -5.94 -37.21
CA THR A 156 10.23 -7.32 -36.73
C THR A 156 9.59 -7.37 -35.34
N GLY A 157 9.38 -6.22 -34.69
CA GLY A 157 8.78 -6.13 -33.37
C GLY A 157 7.25 -6.30 -33.38
N GLY A 158 6.56 -5.57 -32.52
CA GLY A 158 5.14 -5.76 -32.22
C GLY A 158 4.93 -6.73 -31.05
N ALA A 159 3.74 -7.32 -30.98
CA ALA A 159 3.36 -8.23 -29.90
C ALA A 159 3.96 -9.62 -30.11
N HIS A 160 4.65 -10.14 -29.09
CA HIS A 160 5.23 -11.48 -29.08
C HIS A 160 4.91 -12.21 -27.76
N THR A 161 4.91 -13.53 -27.81
CA THR A 161 4.93 -14.39 -26.62
C THR A 161 6.21 -15.21 -26.63
N ILE A 162 6.99 -15.12 -25.56
CA ILE A 162 8.32 -15.72 -25.44
C ILE A 162 8.42 -16.53 -24.15
N ALA A 163 9.16 -17.65 -24.19
CA ALA A 163 9.47 -18.41 -22.98
C ALA A 163 10.34 -17.55 -22.03
N ALA A 164 10.02 -17.57 -20.73
CA ALA A 164 10.78 -16.82 -19.73
C ALA A 164 12.25 -17.26 -19.65
N THR A 165 12.53 -18.53 -19.98
CA THR A 165 13.89 -19.07 -20.12
C THR A 165 14.67 -18.38 -21.23
N SER A 166 14.08 -18.24 -22.42
CA SER A 166 14.70 -17.54 -23.55
C SER A 166 14.88 -16.06 -23.23
N LEU A 167 13.83 -15.40 -22.74
CA LEU A 167 13.88 -13.98 -22.43
C LEU A 167 14.94 -13.66 -21.37
N ALA A 168 15.04 -14.44 -20.29
CA ALA A 168 16.06 -14.26 -19.26
C ALA A 168 17.49 -14.42 -19.80
N ALA A 169 17.72 -15.28 -20.78
CA ALA A 169 19.04 -15.44 -21.43
C ALA A 169 19.41 -14.27 -22.35
N ASP A 170 18.40 -13.55 -22.83
CA ASP A 170 18.54 -12.43 -23.77
C ASP A 170 18.68 -11.07 -23.06
N MET A 171 18.39 -11.02 -21.75
CA MET A 171 18.49 -9.82 -20.92
C MET A 171 19.90 -9.23 -20.86
N GLN A 172 19.95 -7.90 -20.77
CA GLN A 172 21.13 -7.19 -20.31
C GLN A 172 21.29 -7.35 -18.79
N ALA A 173 22.53 -7.24 -18.30
CA ALA A 173 22.77 -7.16 -16.86
C ALA A 173 22.01 -5.94 -16.30
N SER A 174 21.27 -6.16 -15.22
CA SER A 174 20.42 -5.15 -14.58
C SER A 174 19.40 -4.52 -15.56
N GLY A 175 19.02 -5.25 -16.60
CA GLY A 175 18.18 -4.75 -17.68
C GLY A 175 16.70 -4.64 -17.32
N MET A 176 16.22 -5.25 -16.23
CA MET A 176 14.81 -5.19 -15.87
C MET A 176 14.52 -3.98 -14.97
N TYR A 177 13.55 -3.17 -15.36
CA TYR A 177 13.03 -2.05 -14.59
C TYR A 177 11.81 -2.58 -13.82
N THR A 178 12.04 -3.06 -12.61
CA THR A 178 10.99 -3.61 -11.74
C THR A 178 10.26 -2.50 -11.00
N VAL A 179 8.95 -2.64 -10.84
CA VAL A 179 8.13 -1.67 -10.11
C VAL A 179 8.05 -2.06 -8.63
N THR A 180 8.16 -1.06 -7.74
CA THR A 180 7.84 -1.19 -6.32
C THR A 180 6.73 -0.20 -5.99
N GLY A 181 5.69 -0.65 -5.27
CA GLY A 181 4.65 0.23 -4.75
C GLY A 181 5.08 1.04 -3.51
N HIS A 182 4.14 1.75 -2.90
CA HIS A 182 4.27 2.54 -1.68
C HIS A 182 5.05 1.84 -0.57
N THR A 183 5.97 2.57 0.05
CA THR A 183 6.71 2.15 1.26
C THR A 183 6.02 2.57 2.55
N ASP A 184 4.77 3.03 2.44
CA ASP A 184 4.00 3.56 3.55
C ASP A 184 3.61 2.45 4.53
N ALA A 185 4.03 2.64 5.77
CA ALA A 185 3.70 1.78 6.89
C ALA A 185 2.68 2.50 7.79
N ASP A 186 1.99 1.71 8.64
CA ASP A 186 1.08 2.23 9.67
C ASP A 186 -0.13 2.98 9.09
N LEU A 187 -0.94 2.18 8.38
CA LEU A 187 -2.23 2.58 7.86
C LEU A 187 -3.21 2.83 9.01
N ALA A 188 -3.81 4.02 9.04
CA ALA A 188 -4.86 4.38 9.98
C ALA A 188 -6.04 5.00 9.22
N SER A 189 -7.26 4.64 9.62
CA SER A 189 -8.44 5.39 9.23
C SER A 189 -8.48 6.71 9.96
N LEU A 190 -8.86 7.77 9.24
CA LEU A 190 -8.99 9.13 9.78
C LEU A 190 -10.42 9.68 9.60
N GLY A 191 -11.39 8.82 9.27
CA GLY A 191 -12.74 9.26 8.89
C GLY A 191 -12.74 10.09 7.59
N ASP A 192 -13.83 10.80 7.32
CA ASP A 192 -13.95 11.66 6.12
C ASP A 192 -13.19 12.98 6.32
N GLN A 193 -11.95 13.05 5.85
CA GLN A 193 -11.11 14.25 5.90
C GLN A 193 -11.25 15.11 4.64
N THR A 194 -11.63 14.49 3.52
CA THR A 194 -11.81 15.22 2.27
C THR A 194 -13.16 15.97 2.21
N GLY A 195 -14.13 15.56 3.02
CA GLY A 195 -15.50 16.05 3.04
C GLY A 195 -16.37 15.46 1.93
N ASP A 196 -15.99 14.30 1.38
CA ASP A 196 -16.68 13.66 0.24
C ASP A 196 -17.72 12.60 0.66
N GLY A 197 -17.90 12.41 1.97
CA GLY A 197 -18.82 11.45 2.55
C GLY A 197 -18.26 10.04 2.69
N THR A 198 -17.02 9.79 2.26
CA THR A 198 -16.34 8.51 2.37
C THR A 198 -15.22 8.58 3.40
N ALA A 199 -14.98 7.48 4.12
CA ALA A 199 -13.85 7.43 5.04
C ALA A 199 -12.51 7.41 4.27
N ASP A 200 -11.55 8.20 4.75
CA ASP A 200 -10.19 8.30 4.22
C ASP A 200 -9.18 7.57 5.10
N LEU A 201 -8.01 7.29 4.52
CA LEU A 201 -6.89 6.67 5.21
C LEU A 201 -5.70 7.62 5.28
N VAL A 202 -4.86 7.47 6.29
CA VAL A 202 -3.52 8.06 6.32
C VAL A 202 -2.48 6.96 6.46
N ALA A 203 -1.30 7.19 5.88
CA ALA A 203 -0.17 6.30 6.04
C ALA A 203 1.15 7.09 6.06
N ALA A 204 2.06 6.66 6.94
CA ALA A 204 3.36 7.28 7.10
C ALA A 204 4.39 6.58 6.21
N ASP A 205 5.03 7.31 5.30
CA ASP A 205 6.19 6.80 4.60
C ASP A 205 7.39 6.79 5.55
N ARG A 206 7.82 5.60 5.95
CA ARG A 206 8.93 5.46 6.90
C ARG A 206 10.27 5.87 6.32
N ALA A 207 10.42 5.81 4.99
CA ALA A 207 11.67 6.17 4.32
C ALA A 207 11.88 7.69 4.30
N SER A 208 10.86 8.45 3.87
CA SER A 208 10.92 9.92 3.82
C SER A 208 10.50 10.60 5.12
N GLY A 209 9.75 9.92 5.98
CA GLY A 209 9.10 10.50 7.15
C GLY A 209 7.88 11.36 6.84
N GLN A 210 7.34 11.28 5.61
CA GLN A 210 6.14 11.99 5.19
C GLN A 210 4.86 11.29 5.68
N LEU A 211 3.76 12.04 5.75
CA LEU A 211 2.41 11.51 5.96
C LEU A 211 1.55 11.83 4.74
N TRP A 212 0.89 10.81 4.23
CA TRP A 212 0.00 10.88 3.09
C TRP A 212 -1.43 10.60 3.50
N LEU A 213 -2.35 11.42 3.02
CA LEU A 213 -3.80 11.18 3.04
C LEU A 213 -4.19 10.47 1.75
N TYR A 214 -4.97 9.40 1.87
CA TYR A 214 -5.48 8.59 0.78
C TYR A 214 -7.01 8.71 0.76
N PRO A 215 -7.57 9.47 -0.19
CA PRO A 215 -9.01 9.61 -0.31
C PRO A 215 -9.70 8.26 -0.58
N GLY A 216 -10.83 8.03 0.09
CA GLY A 216 -11.71 6.90 -0.21
C GLY A 216 -12.51 7.11 -1.51
N PRO A 217 -13.26 6.08 -1.97
CA PRO A 217 -13.23 4.69 -1.52
C PRO A 217 -12.12 3.86 -2.18
N THR A 218 -11.38 4.43 -3.14
CA THR A 218 -10.39 3.69 -3.93
C THR A 218 -9.01 3.63 -3.26
N PHE A 219 -8.70 4.61 -2.42
CA PHE A 219 -7.39 4.80 -1.77
C PHE A 219 -6.24 4.76 -2.79
N ALA A 220 -6.51 5.23 -4.01
CA ALA A 220 -5.55 5.20 -5.08
C ALA A 220 -4.41 6.18 -4.79
N ALA A 221 -3.17 5.73 -4.98
CA ALA A 221 -2.02 6.59 -4.73
C ALA A 221 -1.82 7.70 -5.75
N ALA A 222 -2.54 7.68 -6.87
CA ALA A 222 -2.62 8.82 -7.77
C ALA A 222 -3.36 10.01 -7.13
N ASP A 223 -4.26 9.73 -6.19
CA ASP A 223 -5.14 10.72 -5.55
C ASP A 223 -4.64 11.16 -4.16
N ARG A 224 -3.55 10.53 -3.68
CA ARG A 224 -3.01 10.80 -2.35
C ARG A 224 -2.50 12.23 -2.21
N ARG A 225 -2.62 12.79 -1.02
CA ARG A 225 -2.25 14.18 -0.70
C ARG A 225 -1.18 14.18 0.39
N LEU A 226 -0.10 14.93 0.16
CA LEU A 226 0.94 15.09 1.17
C LEU A 226 0.42 16.02 2.28
N ILE A 227 0.18 15.47 3.47
CA ILE A 227 -0.36 16.22 4.62
C ILE A 227 0.65 16.36 5.77
N GLY A 228 1.80 15.68 5.66
CA GLY A 228 2.92 15.84 6.58
C GLY A 228 4.24 15.76 5.84
N THR A 229 5.07 16.81 5.93
CA THR A 229 6.30 16.92 5.14
C THR A 229 7.51 16.20 5.74
N GLY A 230 7.43 15.74 6.99
CA GLY A 230 8.54 15.06 7.66
C GLY A 230 8.24 14.72 9.13
N GLY A 231 9.10 13.88 9.74
CA GLY A 231 9.05 13.54 11.16
C GLY A 231 8.07 12.43 11.54
N TRP A 232 7.25 11.95 10.61
CA TRP A 232 6.29 10.87 10.85
C TRP A 232 6.96 9.50 11.02
N ASN A 233 8.18 9.32 10.52
CA ASN A 233 9.04 8.17 10.85
C ASN A 233 9.44 8.10 12.35
N GLY A 234 9.25 9.18 13.11
CA GLY A 234 9.39 9.21 14.57
C GLY A 234 8.10 8.92 15.34
N MET A 235 6.98 8.71 14.66
CA MET A 235 5.66 8.41 15.26
C MET A 235 5.32 6.93 15.10
N ALA A 236 4.54 6.36 16.00
CA ALA A 236 4.00 5.00 15.93
C ALA A 236 2.55 5.02 16.38
N ASP A 237 1.87 3.88 16.21
CA ASP A 237 0.49 3.68 16.68
C ASP A 237 -0.48 4.77 16.19
N LEU A 238 -0.42 5.07 14.89
CA LEU A 238 -1.34 6.02 14.28
C LEU A 238 -2.75 5.41 14.31
N THR A 239 -3.73 6.16 14.84
CA THR A 239 -5.13 5.75 14.80
C THR A 239 -6.03 6.97 14.78
N GLY A 240 -7.09 6.96 13.97
CA GLY A 240 -8.17 7.92 14.09
C GLY A 240 -8.89 7.70 15.40
N ILE A 241 -9.17 8.79 16.12
CA ILE A 241 -9.96 8.71 17.36
C ILE A 241 -11.42 9.13 17.14
N GLY A 242 -11.72 9.87 16.07
CA GLY A 242 -12.98 10.59 15.92
C GLY A 242 -12.80 12.06 16.28
N ASP A 243 -13.87 12.83 16.39
CA ASP A 243 -13.81 14.27 16.73
C ASP A 243 -13.60 14.48 18.25
N LEU A 244 -12.35 14.49 18.70
CA LEU A 244 -11.99 14.77 20.09
C LEU A 244 -11.85 16.28 20.35
N THR A 245 -11.68 17.08 19.31
CA THR A 245 -11.63 18.54 19.43
C THR A 245 -13.01 19.20 19.57
N GLY A 246 -14.07 18.54 19.10
CA GLY A 246 -15.45 19.00 19.07
C GLY A 246 -15.77 19.96 17.92
N ASP A 247 -14.99 19.93 16.82
CA ASP A 247 -15.15 20.83 15.68
C ASP A 247 -15.86 20.20 14.46
N GLY A 248 -16.31 18.96 14.60
CA GLY A 248 -17.00 18.17 13.59
C GLY A 248 -16.07 17.45 12.62
N LYS A 249 -14.74 17.53 12.79
CA LYS A 249 -13.76 16.82 11.95
C LYS A 249 -13.11 15.68 12.74
N PRO A 250 -12.87 14.52 12.11
CA PRO A 250 -12.20 13.43 12.80
C PRO A 250 -10.72 13.75 13.05
N ASP A 251 -10.21 13.38 14.22
CA ASP A 251 -8.83 13.64 14.62
C ASP A 251 -7.95 12.39 14.54
N LEU A 252 -6.65 12.60 14.40
CA LEU A 252 -5.63 11.54 14.46
C LEU A 252 -4.93 11.58 15.81
N VAL A 253 -4.60 10.42 16.39
CA VAL A 253 -3.60 10.34 17.46
C VAL A 253 -2.38 9.53 17.00
N ALA A 254 -1.22 9.89 17.53
CA ALA A 254 0.00 9.12 17.29
C ALA A 254 0.96 9.20 18.50
N THR A 255 1.64 8.08 18.76
CA THR A 255 2.64 7.97 19.82
C THR A 255 4.01 8.38 19.29
N LYS A 256 4.65 9.34 19.94
CA LYS A 256 6.05 9.68 19.64
C LYS A 256 6.97 8.59 20.20
N THR A 257 7.67 7.90 19.32
CA THR A 257 8.47 6.71 19.67
C THR A 257 9.58 6.98 20.68
N ALA A 258 10.19 8.18 20.61
CA ALA A 258 11.38 8.52 21.38
C ALA A 258 11.13 8.67 22.89
N ASP A 259 9.99 9.24 23.28
CA ASP A 259 9.65 9.58 24.68
C ASP A 259 8.30 9.01 25.12
N GLY A 260 7.53 8.42 24.20
CA GLY A 260 6.21 7.85 24.49
C GLY A 260 5.15 8.90 24.77
N THR A 261 5.33 10.14 24.29
CA THR A 261 4.29 11.17 24.33
C THR A 261 3.19 10.85 23.33
N LEU A 262 1.92 10.93 23.73
CA LEU A 262 0.76 10.82 22.84
C LEU A 262 0.34 12.20 22.35
N TRP A 263 0.29 12.35 21.04
CA TRP A 263 -0.13 13.57 20.36
C TRP A 263 -1.49 13.37 19.72
N LEU A 264 -2.38 14.34 19.93
CA LEU A 264 -3.57 14.57 19.13
C LEU A 264 -3.21 15.50 17.98
N TYR A 265 -3.60 15.16 16.76
CA TYR A 265 -3.51 15.99 15.58
C TYR A 265 -4.94 16.31 15.16
N PRO A 266 -5.42 17.55 15.43
CA PRO A 266 -6.75 17.97 15.02
C PRO A 266 -6.96 17.75 13.51
N GLY A 267 -8.11 17.20 13.11
CA GLY A 267 -8.46 17.04 11.70
C GLY A 267 -8.76 18.39 11.04
N ASP A 268 -8.45 18.50 9.75
CA ASP A 268 -8.98 19.58 8.91
C ASP A 268 -9.08 19.12 7.46
N THR A 269 -9.80 19.86 6.62
CA THR A 269 -10.10 19.44 5.26
C THR A 269 -8.80 19.28 4.47
N ASN A 270 -8.44 18.03 4.18
CA ASN A 270 -7.21 17.63 3.51
C ASN A 270 -5.90 17.96 4.24
N THR A 271 -5.92 18.11 5.57
CA THR A 271 -4.71 18.36 6.36
C THR A 271 -4.92 18.02 7.83
N LEU A 272 -3.86 18.13 8.63
CA LEU A 272 -3.95 18.10 10.09
C LEU A 272 -3.59 19.48 10.66
N GLY A 273 -4.21 19.83 11.78
CA GLY A 273 -3.93 21.03 12.55
C GLY A 273 -2.71 20.90 13.46
N THR A 274 -2.45 21.96 14.23
CA THR A 274 -1.35 21.97 15.22
C THR A 274 -1.58 20.91 16.29
N ARG A 275 -0.62 20.00 16.44
CA ARG A 275 -0.72 18.92 17.41
C ARG A 275 -0.82 19.41 18.86
N ILE A 276 -1.54 18.65 19.67
CA ILE A 276 -1.80 18.87 21.09
C ILE A 276 -1.29 17.68 21.89
N GLU A 277 -0.53 17.92 22.96
CA GLU A 277 -0.10 16.85 23.85
C GLU A 277 -1.30 16.38 24.67
N ILE A 278 -1.67 15.11 24.54
CA ILE A 278 -2.78 14.51 25.30
C ILE A 278 -2.32 13.37 26.24
N GLY A 279 -1.02 13.07 26.23
CA GLY A 279 -0.40 12.15 27.16
C GLY A 279 1.11 12.34 27.23
N THR A 280 1.63 12.69 28.41
CA THR A 280 3.01 13.15 28.54
C THR A 280 4.07 12.05 28.30
N SER A 281 3.82 10.81 28.72
CA SER A 281 4.77 9.70 28.53
C SER A 281 4.11 8.33 28.68
N GLY A 282 4.86 7.26 28.37
CA GLY A 282 4.48 5.87 28.66
C GLY A 282 3.62 5.19 27.59
N TRP A 283 3.21 5.91 26.54
CA TRP A 283 2.40 5.36 25.45
C TRP A 283 3.17 4.39 24.55
N ASN A 284 4.50 4.54 24.45
CA ASN A 284 5.37 3.53 23.84
C ASN A 284 5.45 2.21 24.64
N GLY A 285 4.80 2.13 25.81
CA GLY A 285 4.59 0.92 26.60
C GLY A 285 3.31 0.15 26.26
N MET A 286 2.52 0.63 25.29
CA MET A 286 1.34 -0.07 24.77
C MET A 286 1.77 -1.10 23.71
N ALA A 287 1.03 -2.20 23.63
CA ALA A 287 1.20 -3.20 22.59
C ALA A 287 0.41 -2.81 21.33
N GLU A 288 -0.79 -2.27 21.53
CA GLU A 288 -1.74 -1.84 20.51
C GLU A 288 -2.61 -0.72 21.12
N LEU A 289 -3.07 0.22 20.30
CA LEU A 289 -4.09 1.20 20.68
C LEU A 289 -4.97 1.54 19.47
N THR A 290 -6.20 1.97 19.73
CA THR A 290 -7.17 2.33 18.69
C THR A 290 -8.22 3.28 19.26
N GLY A 291 -8.69 4.23 18.45
CA GLY A 291 -9.98 4.88 18.72
C GLY A 291 -11.11 3.86 18.66
N ILE A 292 -12.13 4.01 19.51
CA ILE A 292 -13.33 3.15 19.49
C ILE A 292 -14.63 3.94 19.30
N GLY A 293 -14.61 5.26 19.24
CA GLY A 293 -15.84 6.06 19.33
C GLY A 293 -16.35 6.12 20.77
N ASP A 294 -17.61 6.46 20.98
CA ASP A 294 -18.17 6.73 22.30
C ASP A 294 -18.62 5.45 23.03
N LEU A 295 -17.70 4.87 23.82
CA LEU A 295 -17.97 3.69 24.66
C LEU A 295 -18.47 4.09 26.06
N THR A 296 -18.21 5.33 26.48
CA THR A 296 -18.64 5.88 27.77
C THR A 296 -20.08 6.42 27.77
N GLY A 297 -20.64 6.68 26.59
CA GLY A 297 -21.97 7.26 26.39
C GLY A 297 -22.04 8.76 26.65
N ASP A 298 -20.91 9.48 26.63
CA ASP A 298 -20.85 10.92 26.93
C ASP A 298 -20.84 11.83 25.70
N GLY A 299 -20.95 11.23 24.51
CA GLY A 299 -20.95 11.89 23.21
C GLY A 299 -19.56 12.20 22.67
N LYS A 300 -18.48 11.75 23.32
CA LYS A 300 -17.10 11.97 22.87
C LYS A 300 -16.42 10.67 22.50
N PRO A 301 -15.52 10.69 21.51
CA PRO A 301 -14.76 9.51 21.16
C PRO A 301 -13.77 9.12 22.26
N ASP A 302 -13.70 7.82 22.53
CA ASP A 302 -12.78 7.21 23.48
C ASP A 302 -11.61 6.50 22.77
N LEU A 303 -10.54 6.28 23.53
CA LEU A 303 -9.38 5.49 23.11
C LEU A 303 -9.26 4.21 23.93
N ILE A 304 -8.89 3.10 23.29
CA ILE A 304 -8.51 1.86 23.97
C ILE A 304 -7.02 1.59 23.74
N ALA A 305 -6.33 1.10 24.77
CA ALA A 305 -4.96 0.63 24.65
C ALA A 305 -4.70 -0.64 25.46
N ALA A 306 -3.96 -1.58 24.87
CA ALA A 306 -3.49 -2.79 25.51
C ALA A 306 -2.08 -2.59 26.08
N GLN A 307 -1.90 -2.82 27.37
CA GLN A 307 -0.61 -2.68 28.02
C GLN A 307 0.32 -3.84 27.64
N LYS A 308 1.54 -3.53 27.19
CA LYS A 308 2.51 -4.56 26.78
C LYS A 308 2.98 -5.47 27.92
N SER A 309 3.16 -4.91 29.11
CA SER A 309 3.78 -5.58 30.26
C SER A 309 2.93 -6.68 30.88
N ASP A 310 1.61 -6.50 30.95
CA ASP A 310 0.69 -7.42 31.65
C ASP A 310 -0.54 -7.79 30.81
N GLY A 311 -0.70 -7.19 29.62
CA GLY A 311 -1.85 -7.43 28.76
C GLY A 311 -3.16 -6.86 29.29
N THR A 312 -3.13 -5.92 30.24
CA THR A 312 -4.32 -5.19 30.69
C THR A 312 -4.88 -4.35 29.54
N LEU A 313 -6.20 -4.37 29.34
CA LEU A 313 -6.88 -3.45 28.43
C LEU A 313 -7.43 -2.26 29.19
N TRP A 314 -7.09 -1.06 28.73
CA TRP A 314 -7.50 0.20 29.30
C TRP A 314 -8.40 0.97 28.32
N LEU A 315 -9.51 1.48 28.83
CA LEU A 315 -10.33 2.50 28.20
C LEU A 315 -9.85 3.87 28.71
N TYR A 316 -9.67 4.82 27.81
CA TYR A 316 -9.35 6.21 28.09
C TYR A 316 -10.51 7.07 27.61
N PRO A 317 -11.38 7.53 28.53
CA PRO A 317 -12.53 8.36 28.19
C PRO A 317 -12.13 9.61 27.41
N GLY A 318 -12.91 10.00 26.40
CA GLY A 318 -12.75 11.21 25.63
C GLY A 318 -12.98 12.47 26.47
N GLY A 319 -12.04 13.40 26.42
CA GLY A 319 -12.19 14.76 26.94
C GLY A 319 -12.28 15.76 25.79
N THR A 320 -12.39 17.06 26.11
CA THR A 320 -12.21 18.10 25.08
C THR A 320 -10.72 18.30 24.86
N LYS A 321 -10.18 17.78 23.74
CA LYS A 321 -8.75 17.83 23.41
C LYS A 321 -7.85 17.18 24.47
N ALA A 322 -8.35 16.16 25.16
CA ALA A 322 -7.65 15.45 26.24
C ALA A 322 -8.23 14.05 26.43
N LEU A 323 -7.55 13.21 27.22
CA LEU A 323 -8.07 11.93 27.69
C LEU A 323 -8.36 11.99 29.19
N GLY A 324 -9.43 11.31 29.61
CA GLY A 324 -9.85 11.17 31.00
C GLY A 324 -9.04 10.14 31.78
N THR A 325 -9.45 9.92 33.04
CA THR A 325 -8.85 8.87 33.88
C THR A 325 -9.15 7.50 33.29
N ARG A 326 -8.10 6.73 33.00
CA ARG A 326 -8.26 5.40 32.40
C ARG A 326 -9.05 4.43 33.28
N ILE A 327 -9.84 3.58 32.63
CA ILE A 327 -10.69 2.55 33.24
C ILE A 327 -10.17 1.19 32.80
N LYS A 328 -10.00 0.25 33.74
CA LYS A 328 -9.59 -1.12 33.41
C LYS A 328 -10.79 -1.87 32.85
N ILE A 329 -10.70 -2.29 31.59
CA ILE A 329 -11.79 -3.02 30.89
C ILE A 329 -11.41 -4.44 30.48
N GLY A 330 -10.14 -4.82 30.66
CA GLY A 330 -9.67 -6.19 30.47
C GLY A 330 -8.50 -6.50 31.39
N THR A 331 -8.48 -7.68 32.01
CA THR A 331 -7.52 -8.00 33.07
C THR A 331 -6.14 -8.44 32.57
N SER A 332 -6.08 -9.20 31.46
CA SER A 332 -4.83 -9.73 30.91
C SER A 332 -5.04 -10.28 29.49
N GLY A 333 -3.94 -10.66 28.82
CA GLY A 333 -3.95 -11.37 27.54
C GLY A 333 -4.09 -10.51 26.29
N TRP A 334 -4.37 -9.21 26.43
CA TRP A 334 -4.53 -8.30 25.29
C TRP A 334 -3.22 -7.96 24.57
N ASN A 335 -2.07 -8.13 25.25
CA ASN A 335 -0.76 -8.08 24.61
C ASN A 335 -0.46 -9.31 23.71
N GLY A 336 -1.35 -10.31 23.70
CA GLY A 336 -1.35 -11.40 22.73
C GLY A 336 -2.03 -11.07 21.41
N MET A 337 -2.60 -9.87 21.26
CA MET A 337 -3.19 -9.37 20.02
C MET A 337 -2.13 -8.62 19.21
N ASN A 338 -2.21 -8.68 17.88
CA ASN A 338 -1.33 -7.93 16.96
C ASN A 338 -2.07 -6.92 16.08
N LYS A 339 -3.39 -6.79 16.32
CA LYS A 339 -4.27 -5.76 15.79
C LYS A 339 -5.39 -5.54 16.79
N LEU A 340 -5.62 -4.29 17.15
CA LEU A 340 -6.84 -3.82 17.78
C LEU A 340 -7.44 -2.75 16.88
N THR A 341 -8.74 -2.81 16.66
CA THR A 341 -9.46 -1.83 15.84
C THR A 341 -10.83 -1.63 16.44
N GLY A 342 -11.09 -0.43 16.95
CA GLY A 342 -12.44 -0.01 17.25
C GLY A 342 -13.23 0.06 15.96
N VAL A 343 -14.43 -0.46 15.99
CA VAL A 343 -15.38 -0.42 14.89
C VAL A 343 -16.65 0.26 15.39
N GLY A 344 -17.50 0.72 14.48
CA GLY A 344 -18.85 1.14 14.84
C GLY A 344 -19.67 -0.03 15.38
N ASP A 345 -20.98 0.10 15.34
CA ASP A 345 -21.89 -0.95 15.80
C ASP A 345 -22.06 -2.03 14.72
N ILE A 346 -21.20 -3.05 14.73
CA ILE A 346 -21.27 -4.18 13.79
C ILE A 346 -22.12 -5.33 14.33
N THR A 347 -22.40 -5.32 15.63
CA THR A 347 -23.27 -6.30 16.30
C THR A 347 -24.75 -5.89 16.29
N GLY A 348 -25.04 -4.62 16.03
CA GLY A 348 -26.39 -4.05 15.99
C GLY A 348 -26.98 -3.75 17.38
N ASP A 349 -26.13 -3.58 18.40
CA ASP A 349 -26.55 -3.38 19.80
C ASP A 349 -26.60 -1.90 20.24
N GLY A 350 -26.27 -1.00 19.31
CA GLY A 350 -26.27 0.45 19.49
C GLY A 350 -24.99 1.01 20.11
N ARG A 351 -23.92 0.21 20.25
CA ARG A 351 -22.63 0.63 20.79
C ARG A 351 -21.48 0.31 19.84
N PRO A 352 -20.38 1.07 19.88
CA PRO A 352 -19.21 0.72 19.10
C PRO A 352 -18.57 -0.58 19.63
N ASP A 353 -18.15 -1.45 18.71
CA ASP A 353 -17.52 -2.73 19.04
C ASP A 353 -15.99 -2.67 18.91
N LEU A 354 -15.31 -3.71 19.40
CA LEU A 354 -13.86 -3.87 19.24
C LEU A 354 -13.54 -5.14 18.47
N ILE A 355 -12.70 -5.02 17.45
CA ILE A 355 -12.08 -6.16 16.78
C ILE A 355 -10.66 -6.38 17.30
N ALA A 356 -10.33 -7.64 17.58
CA ALA A 356 -8.98 -8.06 17.93
C ALA A 356 -8.54 -9.28 17.13
N VAL A 357 -7.28 -9.27 16.68
CA VAL A 357 -6.65 -10.40 15.99
C VAL A 357 -5.55 -11.00 16.85
N GLY A 358 -5.64 -12.31 17.10
CA GLY A 358 -4.66 -13.06 17.88
C GLY A 358 -3.33 -13.20 17.14
N LYS A 359 -2.22 -12.86 17.80
CA LYS A 359 -0.87 -12.91 17.21
C LYS A 359 -0.42 -14.33 16.82
N SER A 360 -0.80 -15.34 17.60
CA SER A 360 -0.33 -16.72 17.44
C SER A 360 -1.08 -17.51 16.38
N ASP A 361 -2.38 -17.29 16.26
CA ASP A 361 -3.29 -18.10 15.43
C ASP A 361 -3.99 -17.30 14.33
N GLY A 362 -3.93 -15.96 14.39
CA GLY A 362 -4.60 -15.08 13.44
C GLY A 362 -6.12 -15.15 13.56
N THR A 363 -6.65 -15.61 14.69
CA THR A 363 -8.10 -15.64 14.90
C THR A 363 -8.61 -14.23 15.14
N MET A 364 -9.60 -13.83 14.36
CA MET A 364 -10.32 -12.58 14.55
C MET A 364 -11.51 -12.78 15.48
N TRP A 365 -11.63 -11.88 16.44
CA TRP A 365 -12.71 -11.80 17.41
C TRP A 365 -13.38 -10.44 17.34
N VAL A 366 -14.71 -10.42 17.41
CA VAL A 366 -15.48 -9.22 17.74
C VAL A 366 -15.85 -9.25 19.21
N TYR A 367 -15.69 -8.12 19.88
CA TYR A 367 -16.10 -7.89 21.25
C TYR A 367 -17.18 -6.80 21.24
N PRO A 368 -18.45 -7.14 21.56
CA PRO A 368 -19.52 -6.16 21.58
C PRO A 368 -19.24 -5.00 22.55
N GLY A 369 -19.64 -3.79 22.22
CA GLY A 369 -19.54 -2.64 23.11
C GLY A 369 -20.41 -2.77 24.36
N ALA A 370 -19.96 -2.25 25.50
CA ALA A 370 -20.76 -2.11 26.71
C ALA A 370 -20.41 -0.81 27.44
N ASP A 371 -21.24 -0.35 28.38
CA ASP A 371 -20.95 0.86 29.17
C ASP A 371 -19.59 0.72 29.87
N LYS A 372 -18.60 1.46 29.36
CA LYS A 372 -17.21 1.46 29.83
C LYS A 372 -16.61 0.06 29.90
N ALA A 373 -16.97 -0.82 28.97
CA ALA A 373 -16.49 -2.20 28.92
C ALA A 373 -16.59 -2.78 27.51
N VAL A 374 -16.00 -3.96 27.30
CA VAL A 374 -16.23 -4.80 26.13
C VAL A 374 -16.82 -6.13 26.57
N GLY A 375 -17.78 -6.63 25.79
CA GLY A 375 -18.58 -7.82 26.07
C GLY A 375 -17.88 -9.13 25.78
N ALA A 376 -18.66 -10.22 25.86
CA ALA A 376 -18.19 -11.55 25.51
C ALA A 376 -17.91 -11.64 24.01
N ARG A 377 -16.68 -12.05 23.66
CA ARG A 377 -16.26 -12.11 22.26
C ARG A 377 -16.92 -13.22 21.46
N THR A 378 -17.14 -12.96 20.18
CA THR A 378 -17.54 -13.95 19.17
C THR A 378 -16.45 -14.09 18.10
N GLN A 379 -16.21 -15.31 17.63
CA GLN A 379 -15.20 -15.57 16.60
C GLN A 379 -15.75 -15.18 15.22
N LEU A 380 -15.00 -14.39 14.46
CA LEU A 380 -15.33 -14.04 13.07
C LEU A 380 -14.58 -14.90 12.02
N GLY A 381 -13.53 -15.62 12.44
CA GLY A 381 -12.84 -16.63 11.63
C GLY A 381 -11.32 -16.66 11.81
N PRO A 382 -10.63 -17.69 11.30
CA PRO A 382 -9.18 -17.81 11.35
C PRO A 382 -8.47 -17.03 10.21
N SER A 383 -7.13 -17.07 10.21
CA SER A 383 -6.26 -16.70 9.08
C SER A 383 -6.04 -15.21 8.77
N TRP A 384 -6.18 -14.34 9.77
CA TRP A 384 -5.91 -12.89 9.62
C TRP A 384 -4.44 -12.49 9.78
N ASN A 385 -3.54 -13.43 10.11
CA ASN A 385 -2.10 -13.19 10.17
C ASN A 385 -1.48 -12.82 8.80
N GLY A 386 -2.17 -13.12 7.70
CA GLY A 386 -1.78 -12.71 6.36
C GLY A 386 -2.03 -11.22 6.07
N ILE A 387 -2.63 -10.47 6.99
CA ILE A 387 -2.92 -9.04 6.87
C ILE A 387 -1.96 -8.27 7.78
N ARG A 388 -1.17 -7.34 7.23
CA ARG A 388 -0.16 -6.57 7.99
C ARG A 388 -0.76 -5.33 8.64
N SER A 389 -1.77 -4.73 8.03
CA SER A 389 -2.52 -3.59 8.55
C SER A 389 -4.00 -3.86 8.39
N LEU A 390 -4.77 -3.64 9.45
CA LEU A 390 -6.22 -3.74 9.44
C LEU A 390 -6.74 -2.49 10.13
N THR A 391 -7.66 -1.79 9.50
CA THR A 391 -8.29 -0.61 10.09
C THR A 391 -9.75 -0.59 9.71
N TYR A 392 -10.55 0.04 10.56
CA TYR A 392 -11.94 0.28 10.31
C TYR A 392 -12.09 1.51 9.46
N THR A 393 -12.78 1.37 8.34
CA THR A 393 -13.26 2.51 7.57
C THR A 393 -14.75 2.59 7.77
N GLY A 394 -15.36 3.77 7.61
CA GLY A 394 -16.82 3.83 7.54
C GLY A 394 -17.37 2.94 6.42
N ASP A 395 -18.60 3.21 6.00
CA ASP A 395 -19.18 2.54 4.84
C ASP A 395 -18.47 3.00 3.55
N VAL A 396 -17.47 2.25 3.09
CA VAL A 396 -16.73 2.56 1.85
C VAL A 396 -17.36 1.86 0.65
N THR A 397 -18.21 0.86 0.89
CA THR A 397 -18.95 0.15 -0.15
C THR A 397 -20.28 0.81 -0.53
N GLY A 398 -20.76 1.74 0.30
CA GLY A 398 -22.03 2.45 0.14
C GLY A 398 -23.27 1.61 0.50
N ASP A 399 -23.10 0.55 1.29
CA ASP A 399 -24.17 -0.40 1.64
C ASP A 399 -24.88 -0.09 2.97
N GLY A 400 -24.48 0.99 3.63
CA GLY A 400 -24.97 1.47 4.92
C GLY A 400 -24.36 0.75 6.13
N VAL A 401 -23.44 -0.18 5.91
CA VAL A 401 -22.71 -0.91 6.96
C VAL A 401 -21.24 -0.55 6.86
N SER A 402 -20.57 -0.43 7.99
CA SER A 402 -19.16 -0.05 7.98
C SER A 402 -18.24 -1.23 7.72
N ASP A 403 -17.09 -0.93 7.12
CA ASP A 403 -16.22 -1.91 6.49
C ASP A 403 -14.84 -2.01 7.17
N LEU A 404 -14.11 -3.09 6.87
CA LEU A 404 -12.69 -3.16 7.19
C LEU A 404 -11.83 -3.01 5.94
N ILE A 405 -10.73 -2.30 6.08
CA ILE A 405 -9.65 -2.28 5.10
C ILE A 405 -8.46 -3.06 5.65
N GLY A 406 -7.97 -3.99 4.84
CA GLY A 406 -6.82 -4.83 5.17
C GLY A 406 -5.76 -4.79 4.07
N VAL A 407 -4.50 -4.59 4.45
CA VAL A 407 -3.36 -4.76 3.53
C VAL A 407 -2.77 -6.15 3.70
N GLN A 408 -2.78 -6.93 2.64
CA GLN A 408 -2.19 -8.27 2.61
C GLN A 408 -0.66 -8.19 2.73
N SER A 409 -0.10 -8.84 3.76
CA SER A 409 1.31 -8.73 4.17
C SER A 409 2.30 -9.07 3.07
N ASN A 410 2.00 -10.06 2.23
CA ASN A 410 2.93 -10.57 1.24
C ASN A 410 2.75 -9.98 -0.16
N THR A 411 1.57 -9.48 -0.51
CA THR A 411 1.36 -8.88 -1.84
C THR A 411 1.35 -7.36 -1.81
N GLY A 412 1.09 -6.75 -0.64
CA GLY A 412 0.81 -5.33 -0.54
C GLY A 412 -0.49 -4.92 -1.22
N VAL A 413 -1.41 -5.87 -1.45
CA VAL A 413 -2.73 -5.56 -1.99
C VAL A 413 -3.66 -5.16 -0.87
N MET A 414 -4.30 -4.01 -1.03
CA MET A 414 -5.36 -3.54 -0.16
C MET A 414 -6.68 -4.18 -0.58
N TYR A 415 -7.41 -4.69 0.41
CA TYR A 415 -8.74 -5.26 0.25
C TYR A 415 -9.73 -4.55 1.17
N VAL A 416 -10.97 -4.42 0.70
CA VAL A 416 -12.13 -4.13 1.54
C VAL A 416 -12.83 -5.43 1.93
N TYR A 417 -13.28 -5.49 3.18
CA TYR A 417 -14.09 -6.54 3.74
C TYR A 417 -15.43 -5.91 4.14
N ALA A 418 -16.43 -6.03 3.27
CA ALA A 418 -17.70 -5.35 3.46
C ALA A 418 -18.40 -5.84 4.74
N GLY A 419 -18.89 -4.93 5.57
CA GLY A 419 -19.54 -5.26 6.84
C GLY A 419 -20.80 -6.09 6.65
N ARG A 420 -21.07 -7.02 7.58
CA ARG A 420 -22.33 -7.76 7.67
C ARG A 420 -22.71 -7.95 9.13
N PRO A 421 -23.99 -8.16 9.46
CA PRO A 421 -24.37 -8.58 10.79
C PRO A 421 -23.54 -9.80 11.19
N THR A 422 -22.78 -9.69 12.28
CA THR A 422 -21.93 -10.76 12.84
C THR A 422 -20.77 -11.22 11.94
N GLY A 423 -20.29 -10.42 10.98
CA GLY A 423 -19.10 -10.77 10.19
C GLY A 423 -18.82 -9.86 8.99
N PHE A 424 -18.17 -10.42 7.97
CA PHE A 424 -17.78 -9.70 6.75
C PHE A 424 -18.11 -10.49 5.49
N ALA A 425 -18.33 -9.78 4.38
CA ALA A 425 -18.41 -10.35 3.06
C ALA A 425 -17.07 -10.93 2.60
N ALA A 426 -17.09 -11.62 1.46
CA ALA A 426 -15.86 -11.96 0.75
C ALA A 426 -15.12 -10.67 0.39
N ARG A 427 -13.80 -10.65 0.66
CA ARG A 427 -12.98 -9.47 0.41
C ARG A 427 -12.95 -9.08 -1.07
N VAL A 428 -12.92 -7.79 -1.35
CA VAL A 428 -12.79 -7.22 -2.69
C VAL A 428 -11.47 -6.46 -2.78
N GLU A 429 -10.72 -6.69 -3.85
CA GLU A 429 -9.48 -5.96 -4.12
C GLU A 429 -9.78 -4.49 -4.40
N LEU A 430 -9.06 -3.59 -3.74
CA LEU A 430 -9.17 -2.15 -3.98
C LEU A 430 -7.98 -1.64 -4.80
N THR A 431 -6.77 -1.76 -4.26
CA THR A 431 -5.58 -1.21 -4.90
C THR A 431 -4.31 -1.96 -4.50
N PRO A 432 -3.39 -2.27 -5.43
CA PRO A 432 -2.11 -2.89 -5.14
C PRO A 432 -1.02 -1.86 -4.83
N GLY A 433 0.07 -2.32 -4.19
CA GLY A 433 1.29 -1.53 -4.04
C GLY A 433 1.57 -1.03 -2.62
N TRP A 434 0.79 -1.41 -1.63
CA TRP A 434 1.01 -1.07 -0.23
C TRP A 434 2.09 -1.98 0.40
N ASN A 435 3.37 -1.71 0.12
CA ASN A 435 4.50 -2.59 0.43
C ASN A 435 5.35 -2.17 1.65
N GLY A 436 4.93 -1.15 2.41
CA GLY A 436 5.64 -0.61 3.58
C GLY A 436 5.71 -1.49 4.81
#